data_AF-A0A0A0U890-F1
#
_entry.id   AF-A0A0A0U890-F1
#
_cell.length_a   1.000
_cell.length_b   1.000
_cell.length_c   1.000
_cell.angle_alpha   90.00
_cell.angle_beta   90.00
_cell.angle_gamma   90.00
#
_symmetry.space_group_name_H-M   'P 1'
#
loop_
_entity.id
_entity.type
_entity.pdbx_description
1 polymer ?
#
loop_
_entity_poly.entity_id
_entity_poly.type
_entity_poly.pdbx_seq_one_letter_code
_entity_poly.pdbx_strand_id
1 'polypeptide(L)'
;MGIGKRDHIRTLCNQSEISQRFQQRLGRLPTDNDVDEIYKRFMPLQVAKVGEYSAMIPGALQTIADLRKIGLKIGTTSGYPKVVMDKLVPLAAAAGYSPDYTVATDEVPKGRPSPAQALANVIAFGIDDVAACVKVDDT
;
A
#
# COMPACT_ATOMS: atom_id res chain seq x y z
N MET A 1 5.76 -3.15 -7.94
CA MET A 1 5.93 -2.15 -6.86
C MET A 1 4.79 -1.11 -6.84
N GLY A 2 3.87 -1.23 -5.88
CA GLY A 2 2.68 -0.37 -5.74
C GLY A 2 2.94 1.13 -5.53
N ILE A 3 2.87 1.89 -6.62
CA ILE A 3 2.85 3.36 -6.65
C ILE A 3 1.69 3.89 -5.77
N GLY A 4 1.91 4.99 -5.05
CA GLY A 4 0.86 5.65 -4.26
C GLY A 4 -0.37 5.95 -5.11
N LYS A 5 -1.59 5.75 -4.58
CA LYS A 5 -2.83 5.78 -5.38
C LYS A 5 -3.00 7.05 -6.21
N ARG A 6 -2.61 8.22 -5.68
CA ARG A 6 -2.61 9.49 -6.42
C ARG A 6 -1.68 9.46 -7.63
N ASP A 7 -0.47 8.95 -7.47
CA ASP A 7 0.50 8.83 -8.55
C ASP A 7 0.04 7.78 -9.58
N HIS A 8 -0.62 6.71 -9.14
CA HIS A 8 -1.24 5.76 -10.05
C HIS A 8 -2.37 6.41 -10.87
N ILE A 9 -3.24 7.22 -10.24
CA ILE A 9 -4.26 7.99 -10.97
C ILE A 9 -3.59 8.93 -11.98
N ARG A 10 -2.52 9.64 -11.61
CA ARG A 10 -1.75 10.47 -12.55
C ARG A 10 -1.21 9.65 -13.72
N THR A 11 -0.61 8.49 -13.45
CA THR A 11 -0.10 7.59 -14.51
C THR A 11 -1.22 7.20 -15.47
N LEU A 12 -2.39 6.84 -14.97
CA LEU A 12 -3.56 6.53 -15.80
C LEU A 12 -4.02 7.75 -16.62
N CYS A 13 -4.14 8.93 -16.01
CA CYS A 13 -4.49 10.17 -16.71
C CYS A 13 -3.51 10.52 -17.84
N ASN A 14 -2.25 10.10 -17.74
CA ASN A 14 -1.21 10.31 -18.74
C ASN A 14 -1.16 9.23 -19.83
N GLN A 15 -1.91 8.14 -19.72
CA GLN A 15 -2.04 7.16 -20.80
C GLN A 15 -2.82 7.78 -21.96
N SER A 16 -2.29 7.66 -23.19
CA SER A 16 -2.81 8.35 -24.38
C SER A 16 -4.31 8.13 -24.59
N GLU A 17 -4.77 6.88 -24.48
CA GLU A 17 -6.18 6.54 -24.67
C GLU A 17 -7.11 7.14 -23.59
N ILE A 18 -6.63 7.23 -22.35
CA ILE A 18 -7.41 7.79 -21.23
C ILE A 18 -7.47 9.31 -21.37
N SER A 19 -6.33 9.93 -21.67
CA SER A 19 -6.21 11.38 -21.86
C SER A 19 -7.09 11.87 -23.03
N GLN A 20 -7.09 11.14 -24.15
CA GLN A 20 -7.97 11.43 -25.29
C GLN A 20 -9.46 11.34 -24.93
N ARG A 21 -9.87 10.27 -24.23
CA ARG A 21 -11.25 10.12 -23.76
C ARG A 21 -11.66 11.24 -22.80
N PHE A 22 -10.77 11.66 -21.92
CA PHE A 22 -10.98 12.78 -21.01
C PHE A 22 -11.17 14.09 -21.79
N GLN A 23 -10.30 14.37 -22.77
CA GLN A 23 -10.40 15.55 -23.63
C GLN A 23 -11.68 15.57 -24.46
N GLN A 24 -12.09 14.43 -25.03
CA GLN A 24 -13.36 14.34 -25.78
C GLN A 24 -14.57 14.68 -24.90
N ARG A 25 -14.55 14.29 -23.62
CA ARG A 25 -15.67 14.51 -22.70
C ARG A 25 -15.71 15.91 -22.09
N LEU A 26 -14.54 16.50 -21.80
CA LEU A 26 -14.39 17.71 -20.99
C LEU A 26 -13.74 18.89 -21.74
N GLY A 27 -13.34 18.69 -23.01
CA GLY A 27 -12.77 19.74 -23.87
C GLY A 27 -11.32 20.13 -23.56
N ARG A 28 -10.66 19.46 -22.61
CA ARG A 28 -9.28 19.74 -22.19
C ARG A 28 -8.59 18.47 -21.68
N LEU A 29 -7.26 18.48 -21.64
CA LEU A 29 -6.48 17.37 -21.02
C LEU A 29 -6.67 17.35 -19.48
N PRO A 30 -6.44 16.18 -18.83
CA PRO A 30 -6.39 16.09 -17.38
C PRO A 30 -5.31 17.01 -16.79
N THR A 31 -5.60 17.58 -15.62
CA THR A 31 -4.69 18.40 -14.82
C THR A 31 -4.42 17.73 -13.48
N ASP A 32 -3.41 18.21 -12.73
CA ASP A 32 -3.18 17.72 -11.37
C ASP A 32 -4.39 17.94 -10.45
N ASN A 33 -5.19 18.99 -10.67
CA ASN A 33 -6.42 19.20 -9.91
C ASN A 33 -7.47 18.10 -10.19
N ASP A 34 -7.54 17.59 -11.42
CA ASP A 34 -8.44 16.45 -11.72
C ASP A 34 -7.97 15.18 -11.03
N VAL A 35 -6.65 14.95 -10.98
CA VAL A 35 -6.05 13.82 -10.24
C VAL A 35 -6.44 13.91 -8.77
N ASP A 36 -6.36 15.10 -8.18
CA ASP A 36 -6.72 15.33 -6.78
C ASP A 36 -8.21 15.10 -6.52
N GLU A 37 -9.08 15.59 -7.41
CA GLU A 37 -10.54 15.40 -7.28
C GLU A 37 -10.94 13.92 -7.47
N ILE A 38 -10.34 13.20 -8.42
CA ILE A 38 -10.54 11.76 -8.58
C ILE A 38 -10.06 11.03 -7.33
N TYR A 39 -8.87 11.39 -6.81
CA TYR A 39 -8.33 10.79 -5.59
C TYR A 39 -9.28 10.99 -4.40
N LYS A 40 -9.74 12.22 -4.15
CA LYS A 40 -10.70 12.54 -3.07
C LYS A 40 -11.99 11.73 -3.17
N ARG A 41 -12.52 11.52 -4.38
CA ARG A 41 -13.73 10.72 -4.61
C ARG A 41 -13.47 9.21 -4.45
N PHE A 42 -12.30 8.76 -4.85
CA PHE A 42 -11.92 7.36 -4.81
C PHE A 42 -11.63 6.86 -3.38
N MET A 43 -11.02 7.70 -2.54
CA MET A 43 -10.60 7.30 -1.20
C MET A 43 -11.73 6.74 -0.31
N PRO A 44 -12.91 7.39 -0.19
CA PRO A 44 -14.03 6.83 0.55
C PRO A 44 -14.51 5.48 0.01
N LEU A 45 -14.54 5.32 -1.31
CA LEU A 45 -14.95 4.08 -1.97
C LEU A 45 -13.96 2.94 -1.68
N GLN A 46 -12.65 3.25 -1.71
CA GLN A 46 -11.61 2.31 -1.36
C GLN A 46 -11.72 1.89 0.11
N VAL A 47 -11.90 2.84 1.03
CA VAL A 47 -12.08 2.54 2.46
C VAL A 47 -13.30 1.65 2.70
N ALA A 48 -14.42 1.93 2.03
CA ALA A 48 -15.64 1.14 2.17
C ALA A 48 -15.46 -0.32 1.68
N LYS A 49 -14.62 -0.52 0.64
CA LYS A 49 -14.43 -1.84 0.01
C LYS A 49 -13.22 -2.62 0.50
N VAL A 50 -12.21 -1.98 1.08
CA VAL A 50 -10.95 -2.66 1.45
C VAL A 50 -11.19 -3.82 2.42
N GLY A 51 -12.17 -3.70 3.31
CA GLY A 51 -12.51 -4.76 4.25
C GLY A 51 -13.13 -5.99 3.59
N GLU A 52 -13.87 -5.82 2.50
CA GLU A 52 -14.50 -6.93 1.77
C GLU A 52 -13.47 -7.85 1.10
N TYR A 53 -12.30 -7.30 0.78
CA TYR A 53 -11.20 -8.02 0.11
C TYR A 53 -9.99 -8.21 1.04
N SER A 54 -10.24 -8.34 2.35
CA SER A 54 -9.19 -8.45 3.38
C SER A 54 -8.91 -9.89 3.85
N ALA A 55 -9.55 -10.88 3.24
CA ALA A 55 -9.38 -12.29 3.61
C ALA A 55 -7.92 -12.73 3.48
N MET A 56 -7.43 -13.49 4.46
CA MET A 56 -6.07 -14.02 4.46
C MET A 56 -5.88 -15.02 3.31
N ILE A 57 -4.74 -14.89 2.63
CA ILE A 57 -4.32 -15.86 1.62
C ILE A 57 -4.11 -17.22 2.30
N PRO A 58 -4.60 -18.34 1.72
CA PRO A 58 -4.38 -19.67 2.27
C PRO A 58 -2.91 -19.96 2.57
N GLY A 59 -2.63 -20.47 3.76
CA GLY A 59 -1.28 -20.76 4.24
C GLY A 59 -0.51 -19.56 4.82
N ALA A 60 -0.93 -18.31 4.57
CA ALA A 60 -0.19 -17.14 5.03
C ALA A 60 -0.05 -17.09 6.56
N LEU A 61 -1.15 -17.36 7.30
CA LEU A 61 -1.11 -17.37 8.77
C LEU A 61 -0.18 -18.44 9.33
N GLN A 62 -0.17 -19.64 8.73
CA GLN A 62 0.71 -20.72 9.13
C GLN A 62 2.17 -20.35 8.89
N THR A 63 2.49 -19.78 7.73
CA THR A 63 3.83 -19.29 7.42
C THR A 63 4.29 -18.22 8.42
N ILE A 64 3.44 -17.23 8.73
CA ILE A 64 3.77 -16.20 9.72
C ILE A 64 4.03 -16.82 11.10
N ALA A 65 3.22 -17.79 11.52
CA ALA A 65 3.40 -18.48 12.79
C ALA A 65 4.75 -19.24 12.83
N ASP A 66 5.12 -19.94 11.75
CA ASP A 66 6.37 -20.70 11.68
C ASP A 66 7.60 -19.79 11.63
N LEU A 67 7.53 -18.65 10.93
CA LEU A 67 8.60 -17.63 10.94
C LEU A 67 8.80 -17.05 12.35
N ARG A 68 7.70 -16.81 13.09
CA ARG A 68 7.79 -16.34 14.49
C ARG A 68 8.41 -17.38 15.41
N LYS A 69 8.15 -18.69 15.22
CA LYS A 69 8.77 -19.77 16.03
C LYS A 69 10.29 -19.80 15.92
N ILE A 70 10.85 -19.41 14.78
CA ILE A 70 12.31 -19.33 14.58
C ILE A 70 12.88 -17.94 14.93
N GLY A 71 12.09 -17.08 15.58
CA GLY A 71 12.54 -15.80 16.11
C GLY A 71 12.54 -14.64 15.11
N LEU A 72 11.91 -14.78 13.93
CA LEU A 72 11.83 -13.68 12.97
C LEU A 72 10.76 -12.65 13.35
N LYS A 73 11.13 -11.37 13.22
CA LYS A 73 10.21 -10.22 13.31
C LYS A 73 9.44 -10.07 12.00
N ILE A 74 8.17 -9.67 12.08
CA ILE A 74 7.28 -9.55 10.94
C ILE A 74 6.89 -8.09 10.73
N GLY A 75 7.50 -7.47 9.72
CA GLY A 75 7.13 -6.12 9.27
C GLY A 75 6.24 -6.15 8.04
N THR A 76 5.43 -5.12 7.85
CA THR A 76 4.67 -4.93 6.62
C THR A 76 4.76 -3.51 6.07
N THR A 77 4.65 -3.42 4.76
CA THR A 77 4.61 -2.15 4.02
C THR A 77 3.43 -2.21 3.07
N SER A 78 2.73 -1.09 2.89
CA SER A 78 1.55 -1.05 2.02
C SER A 78 1.57 0.16 1.10
N GLY A 79 1.10 -0.03 -0.13
CA GLY A 79 0.81 1.09 -1.04
C GLY A 79 -0.47 1.86 -0.65
N TYR A 80 -1.23 1.36 0.33
CA TYR A 80 -2.36 2.10 0.88
C TYR A 80 -1.88 3.23 1.81
N PRO A 81 -2.56 4.39 1.80
CA PRO A 81 -2.33 5.44 2.77
C PRO A 81 -2.84 5.05 4.15
N LYS A 82 -2.38 5.76 5.18
CA LYS A 82 -2.66 5.49 6.58
C LYS A 82 -4.15 5.35 6.85
N VAL A 83 -4.96 6.24 6.30
CA VAL A 83 -6.42 6.21 6.46
C VAL A 83 -7.08 4.89 6.02
N VAL A 84 -6.52 4.21 5.02
CA VAL A 84 -7.00 2.89 4.57
C VAL A 84 -6.42 1.79 5.48
N MET A 85 -5.14 1.89 5.83
CA MET A 85 -4.50 0.93 6.73
C MET A 85 -5.13 0.92 8.13
N ASP A 86 -5.53 2.07 8.67
CA ASP A 86 -6.20 2.19 9.97
C ASP A 86 -7.55 1.43 10.00
N LYS A 87 -8.16 1.19 8.84
CA LYS A 87 -9.35 0.35 8.70
C LYS A 87 -9.02 -1.12 8.45
N LEU A 88 -7.95 -1.39 7.70
CA LEU A 88 -7.56 -2.75 7.33
C LEU A 88 -6.85 -3.51 8.46
N VAL A 89 -5.99 -2.84 9.23
CA VAL A 89 -5.18 -3.46 10.30
C VAL A 89 -6.05 -4.15 11.35
N PRO A 90 -7.14 -3.54 11.88
CA PRO A 90 -8.01 -4.22 12.83
C PRO A 90 -8.71 -5.46 12.24
N LEU A 91 -9.08 -5.41 10.96
CA LEU A 91 -9.72 -6.53 10.27
C LEU A 91 -8.74 -7.69 10.07
N ALA A 92 -7.51 -7.38 9.66
CA ALA A 92 -6.44 -8.36 9.52
C ALA A 92 -6.09 -9.01 10.88
N ALA A 93 -6.04 -8.20 11.95
CA ALA A 93 -5.80 -8.70 13.30
C ALA A 93 -6.94 -9.62 13.77
N ALA A 94 -8.21 -9.26 13.53
CA ALA A 94 -9.35 -10.13 13.81
C ALA A 94 -9.33 -11.43 13.00
N ALA A 95 -8.73 -11.41 11.81
CA ALA A 95 -8.48 -12.59 10.99
C ALA A 95 -7.19 -13.36 11.37
N GLY A 96 -6.48 -12.96 12.44
CA GLY A 96 -5.30 -13.65 12.97
C GLY A 96 -3.95 -13.15 12.45
N TYR A 97 -3.92 -12.11 11.61
CA TYR A 97 -2.67 -11.51 11.12
C TYR A 97 -2.38 -10.18 11.84
N SER A 98 -1.33 -10.18 12.66
CA SER A 98 -0.83 -9.00 13.35
C SER A 98 0.68 -8.89 13.16
N PRO A 99 1.18 -8.02 12.24
CA PRO A 99 2.60 -7.74 12.09
C PRO A 99 3.11 -6.90 13.27
N ASP A 100 4.41 -7.00 13.56
CA ASP A 100 5.08 -6.26 14.64
C ASP A 100 5.21 -4.76 14.32
N TYR A 101 5.29 -4.41 13.02
CA TYR A 101 5.30 -3.03 12.57
C TYR A 101 4.67 -2.90 11.18
N THR A 102 3.94 -1.81 10.96
CA THR A 102 3.21 -1.53 9.72
C THR A 102 3.56 -0.13 9.25
N VAL A 103 3.88 0.01 7.96
CA VAL A 103 4.17 1.31 7.35
C VAL A 103 3.30 1.53 6.12
N ALA A 104 2.42 2.53 6.17
CA ALA A 104 1.61 3.01 5.06
C ALA A 104 2.43 3.88 4.09
N THR A 105 1.89 4.14 2.90
CA THR A 105 2.65 4.84 1.83
C THR A 105 2.93 6.31 2.14
N ASP A 106 2.09 6.95 2.95
CA ASP A 106 2.12 8.38 3.31
C ASP A 106 2.77 8.64 4.67
N GLU A 107 3.26 7.60 5.33
CA GLU A 107 4.06 7.70 6.56
C GLU A 107 5.56 7.87 6.29
N VAL A 108 5.95 7.89 5.00
CA VAL A 108 7.35 8.10 4.56
C VAL A 108 7.44 9.14 3.44
N PRO A 109 8.60 9.79 3.23
CA PRO A 109 8.74 10.84 2.21
C PRO A 109 8.48 10.39 0.78
N LYS A 110 8.77 9.12 0.46
CA LYS A 110 8.54 8.53 -0.87
C LYS A 110 8.09 7.08 -0.70
N GLY A 111 6.88 6.76 -1.15
CA GLY A 111 6.39 5.39 -1.29
C GLY A 111 7.13 4.60 -2.39
N ARG A 112 6.70 3.37 -2.65
CA ARG A 112 7.31 2.51 -3.68
C ARG A 112 7.35 3.23 -5.05
N PRO A 113 8.42 3.07 -5.85
CA PRO A 113 9.51 2.08 -5.73
C PRO A 113 10.65 2.45 -4.76
N SER A 114 10.56 3.58 -4.05
CA SER A 114 11.53 3.94 -3.01
C SER A 114 11.61 2.85 -1.92
N PRO A 115 12.81 2.59 -1.33
CA PRO A 115 12.96 1.65 -0.23
C PRO A 115 12.47 2.19 1.12
N ALA A 116 12.02 3.44 1.20
CA ALA A 116 11.77 4.13 2.47
C ALA A 116 10.82 3.39 3.43
N GLN A 117 9.75 2.75 2.94
CA GLN A 117 8.84 1.97 3.81
C GLN A 117 9.51 0.72 4.40
N ALA A 118 10.37 0.06 3.61
CA ALA A 118 11.11 -1.11 4.07
C ALA A 118 12.18 -0.69 5.09
N LEU A 119 12.91 0.40 4.81
CA LEU A 119 13.90 0.96 5.73
C LEU A 119 13.27 1.45 7.04
N ALA A 120 12.04 1.98 7.01
CA ALA A 120 11.30 2.32 8.21
C ALA A 120 11.04 1.10 9.12
N ASN A 121 10.77 -0.08 8.55
CA ASN A 121 10.68 -1.33 9.31
C ASN A 121 12.04 -1.75 9.90
N VAL A 122 13.13 -1.66 9.12
CA VAL A 122 14.49 -1.95 9.59
C VAL A 122 14.83 -1.10 10.82
N ILE A 123 14.56 0.20 10.74
CA ILE A 123 14.76 1.16 11.85
C ILE A 123 13.88 0.79 13.05
N ALA A 124 12.59 0.55 12.84
CA ALA A 124 11.68 0.20 13.92
C ALA A 124 12.06 -1.11 14.63
N PHE A 125 12.67 -2.05 13.92
CA PHE A 125 13.14 -3.31 14.48
C PHE A 125 14.56 -3.25 15.06
N GLY A 126 15.29 -2.15 14.88
CA GLY A 126 16.69 -2.04 15.28
C GLY A 126 17.57 -3.09 14.61
N ILE A 127 17.37 -3.32 13.31
CA ILE A 127 18.19 -4.26 12.53
C ILE A 127 19.38 -3.51 11.93
N ASP A 128 20.59 -4.00 12.20
CA ASP A 128 21.83 -3.34 11.75
C ASP A 128 22.25 -3.73 10.33
N ASP A 129 21.82 -4.90 9.84
CA ASP A 129 22.15 -5.40 8.50
C ASP A 129 20.88 -5.55 7.63
N VAL A 130 20.75 -4.68 6.63
CA VAL A 130 19.66 -4.72 5.66
C VAL A 130 19.67 -6.04 4.87
N ALA A 131 20.85 -6.64 4.62
CA ALA A 131 20.96 -7.91 3.90
C ALA A 131 20.40 -9.11 4.70
N ALA A 132 20.22 -8.96 6.02
CA ALA A 132 19.55 -9.94 6.86
C ALA A 132 18.01 -9.88 6.75
N CYS A 133 17.46 -8.96 5.97
CA CYS A 133 16.02 -8.78 5.78
C CYS A 133 15.53 -9.43 4.49
N VAL A 134 14.38 -10.12 4.56
CA VAL A 134 13.69 -10.65 3.39
C VAL A 134 12.47 -9.78 3.08
N LYS A 135 12.38 -9.25 1.85
CA LYS A 135 11.22 -8.52 1.37
C LYS A 135 10.42 -9.40 0.39
N VAL A 136 9.16 -9.66 0.74
CA VAL A 136 8.19 -10.36 -0.13
C VAL A 136 7.21 -9.35 -0.71
N ASP A 137 6.94 -9.40 -2.02
CA ASP A 137 6.00 -8.53 -2.74
C ASP A 137 5.40 -9.29 -3.94
N ASP A 138 4.18 -8.95 -4.33
CA ASP A 138 3.45 -9.55 -5.46
C ASP A 138 3.43 -8.65 -6.71
N THR A 139 4.13 -7.51 -6.70
CA THR A 139 4.13 -6.51 -7.78
C THR A 139 5.50 -6.06 -8.23
#